data_AF-A0A086JF67-F1
#
_entry.id   AF-A0A086JF67-F1
#
_cell.length_a   1.000
_cell.length_b   1.000
_cell.length_c   1.000
_cell.angle_alpha   90.00
_cell.angle_beta   90.00
_cell.angle_gamma   90.00
#
_symmetry.space_group_name_H-M   'P 1'
#
loop_
_entity.id
_entity.type
_entity.pdbx_description
1 polymer ?
#
loop_
_entity_poly.entity_id
_entity_poly.type
_entity_poly.pdbx_seq_one_letter_code
_entity_poly.pdbx_strand_id
1 'polypeptide(L)'
;MREQRAEGIESCRRNVPVEESLQRWREMLKGSAEGQKCCVRAKIDMQSKNKCMRDPVMYRCVADCLHHRHGDKFKAYPTYDFACPVVDSIEGVTHALRTNEYADRIPQYQWVQQAAGLPPVHIYEFSRLCFVKTLLSKRKLKQFVDSGLVEGWDDPRMPTVRGIRRRGLQVEALLEFILEQGPSKAGNLMEWDKLWTKNKQIIDPIVPRFMAVGKDAVPVCIKGAPETVESKKRRMHAKNESLGEADLLLFNKVFIDRDDAALCADGEEVTLMHWGNCIFDKVVKTASGEISEIQATLHLEGDFRKTKKKLHWLANLGGVASAPAQNTELVLREYDHLITVDKIDQEEENWEKFINRETRFDTPAVGDPLLKQLKEGDLLQLERRGYFRVDKTGDQLVLIKIPDGRSKAMSAVGTKVDAAKLSGAKITGKK
;
A
#
# COMPACT_ATOMS: atom_id res chain seq x y z
N MET A 1 42.09 -8.17 -3.89
CA MET A 1 41.06 -9.19 -4.19
C MET A 1 39.99 -8.70 -5.17
N ARG A 2 39.25 -7.60 -4.88
CA ARG A 2 38.18 -7.10 -5.79
C ARG A 2 38.69 -6.75 -7.18
N GLU A 3 39.77 -5.96 -7.26
CA GLU A 3 40.42 -5.56 -8.53
C GLU A 3 40.94 -6.78 -9.30
N GLN A 4 41.73 -7.64 -8.65
CA GLN A 4 42.20 -8.91 -9.22
C GLN A 4 41.06 -9.75 -9.82
N ARG A 5 39.90 -9.89 -9.14
CA ARG A 5 38.73 -10.58 -9.71
C ARG A 5 38.13 -9.85 -10.91
N ALA A 6 38.05 -8.52 -10.85
CA ALA A 6 37.53 -7.71 -11.95
C ALA A 6 38.38 -7.85 -13.22
N GLU A 7 39.69 -7.98 -13.06
CA GLU A 7 40.68 -8.13 -14.14
C GLU A 7 40.96 -9.60 -14.52
N GLY A 8 40.46 -10.57 -13.75
CA GLY A 8 40.71 -12.00 -14.00
C GLY A 8 42.07 -12.49 -13.52
N ILE A 9 42.76 -11.74 -12.67
CA ILE A 9 44.08 -12.07 -12.13
C ILE A 9 43.93 -13.04 -10.95
N GLU A 10 44.63 -14.17 -11.02
CA GLU A 10 44.66 -15.15 -9.94
C GLU A 10 45.22 -14.53 -8.64
N SER A 11 44.66 -14.90 -7.50
CA SER A 11 45.25 -14.54 -6.21
C SER A 11 46.56 -15.30 -6.02
N CYS A 12 47.57 -14.66 -5.41
CA CYS A 12 48.79 -15.34 -4.98
C CYS A 12 48.53 -16.55 -4.04
N ARG A 13 47.34 -16.61 -3.42
CA ARG A 13 46.90 -17.71 -2.55
C ARG A 13 46.09 -18.80 -3.27
N ARG A 14 45.88 -18.72 -4.59
CA ARG A 14 45.00 -19.67 -5.35
C ARG A 14 45.56 -21.09 -5.43
N ASN A 15 46.89 -21.21 -5.41
CA ASN A 15 47.62 -22.48 -5.60
C ASN A 15 48.39 -22.90 -4.34
N VAL A 16 47.98 -22.44 -3.15
CA VAL A 16 48.55 -22.95 -1.90
C VAL A 16 48.19 -24.43 -1.69
N PRO A 17 49.02 -25.21 -0.99
CA PRO A 17 48.71 -26.60 -0.65
C PRO A 17 47.38 -26.74 0.12
N VAL A 18 46.77 -27.91 0.01
CA VAL A 18 45.48 -28.22 0.66
C VAL A 18 45.61 -28.13 2.18
N GLU A 19 46.74 -28.58 2.72
CA GLU A 19 47.05 -28.58 4.15
C GLU A 19 47.09 -27.17 4.71
N GLU A 20 47.70 -26.23 3.97
CA GLU A 20 47.71 -24.80 4.34
C GLU A 20 46.29 -24.21 4.29
N SER A 21 45.51 -24.58 3.26
CA SER A 21 44.12 -24.14 3.14
C SER A 21 43.26 -24.61 4.32
N LEU A 22 43.41 -25.88 4.72
CA LEU A 22 42.71 -26.46 5.85
C LEU A 22 43.16 -25.87 7.19
N GLN A 23 44.44 -25.53 7.33
CA GLN A 23 44.93 -24.84 8.52
C GLN A 23 44.27 -23.46 8.67
N ARG A 24 44.25 -22.67 7.59
CA ARG A 24 43.59 -21.35 7.58
C ARG A 24 42.09 -21.46 7.83
N TRP A 25 41.45 -22.49 7.30
CA TRP A 25 40.04 -22.78 7.59
C TRP A 25 39.78 -23.04 9.08
N ARG A 26 40.63 -23.83 9.75
CA ARG A 26 40.53 -24.04 11.21
C ARG A 26 40.68 -22.73 11.99
N GLU A 27 41.55 -21.83 11.54
CA GLU A 27 41.69 -20.50 12.14
C GLU A 27 40.45 -19.61 11.93
N MET A 28 39.81 -19.69 10.74
CA MET A 28 38.51 -19.04 10.50
C MET A 28 37.41 -19.56 11.44
N LEU A 29 37.34 -20.87 11.67
CA LEU A 29 36.35 -21.48 12.58
C LEU A 29 36.52 -21.05 14.03
N LYS A 30 37.76 -20.78 14.47
CA LYS A 30 38.06 -20.23 15.80
C LYS A 30 37.81 -18.72 15.91
N GLY A 31 37.66 -18.02 14.78
CA GLY A 31 37.62 -16.57 14.76
C GLY A 31 38.93 -15.91 15.17
N SER A 32 40.08 -16.57 14.96
CA SER A 32 41.39 -16.02 15.35
C SER A 32 41.75 -14.78 14.52
N ALA A 33 42.75 -14.02 14.97
CA ALA A 33 43.22 -12.82 14.24
C ALA A 33 43.65 -13.12 12.79
N GLU A 34 44.15 -14.33 12.53
CA GLU A 34 44.47 -14.78 11.17
C GLU A 34 43.22 -15.24 10.42
N GLY A 35 42.32 -15.97 11.08
CA GLY A 35 41.04 -16.40 10.52
C GLY A 35 40.18 -15.22 10.04
N GLN A 36 40.14 -14.13 10.80
CA GLN A 36 39.40 -12.91 10.45
C GLN A 36 39.92 -12.21 9.19
N LYS A 37 41.19 -12.44 8.81
CA LYS A 37 41.78 -11.93 7.55
C LYS A 37 41.51 -12.84 6.36
N CYS A 38 40.91 -14.02 6.58
CA CYS A 38 40.72 -15.05 5.59
C CYS A 38 39.28 -15.12 5.08
N CYS A 39 39.13 -15.61 3.85
CA CYS A 39 37.85 -16.05 3.29
C CYS A 39 38.06 -17.32 2.47
N VAL A 40 37.06 -18.19 2.41
CA VAL A 40 37.10 -19.38 1.54
C VAL A 40 36.54 -18.98 0.19
N ARG A 41 37.24 -19.33 -0.89
CA ARG A 41 36.80 -19.09 -2.26
C ARG A 41 36.70 -20.43 -3.00
N ALA A 42 35.71 -20.56 -3.86
CA ALA A 42 35.70 -21.63 -4.84
C ALA A 42 36.84 -21.41 -5.84
N LYS A 43 37.44 -22.50 -6.30
CA LYS A 43 38.45 -22.48 -7.38
C LYS A 43 37.76 -22.95 -8.66
N ILE A 44 37.37 -22.00 -9.50
CA ILE A 44 36.57 -22.21 -10.72
C ILE A 44 37.40 -21.71 -11.92
N ASP A 45 37.04 -20.57 -12.51
CA ASP A 45 37.70 -20.03 -13.69
C ASP A 45 37.81 -18.50 -13.59
N MET A 46 39.03 -18.01 -13.38
CA MET A 46 39.32 -16.58 -13.29
C MET A 46 39.19 -15.85 -14.65
N GLN A 47 39.25 -16.58 -15.77
CA GLN A 47 39.10 -16.03 -17.12
C GLN A 47 37.65 -16.04 -17.63
N SER A 48 36.71 -16.55 -16.83
CA SER A 48 35.31 -16.63 -17.23
C SER A 48 34.75 -15.26 -17.62
N LYS A 49 33.97 -15.23 -18.71
CA LYS A 49 33.18 -14.04 -19.11
C LYS A 49 32.12 -13.71 -18.07
N ASN A 50 31.58 -14.73 -17.39
CA ASN A 50 30.70 -14.56 -16.26
C ASN A 50 31.51 -14.25 -14.99
N LYS A 51 31.46 -13.01 -14.51
CA LYS A 51 32.23 -12.57 -13.33
C LYS A 51 31.85 -13.31 -12.04
N CYS A 52 30.63 -13.88 -11.96
CA CYS A 52 30.23 -14.70 -10.82
C CYS A 52 31.05 -15.99 -10.71
N MET A 53 31.53 -16.52 -11.85
CA MET A 53 32.35 -17.74 -11.91
C MET A 53 33.84 -17.51 -11.61
N ARG A 54 34.26 -16.26 -11.42
CA ARG A 54 35.66 -15.93 -11.12
C ARG A 54 35.98 -16.14 -9.67
N ASP A 55 36.19 -17.39 -9.25
CA ASP A 55 36.52 -17.81 -7.88
C ASP A 55 35.75 -17.04 -6.79
N PRO A 56 34.41 -17.19 -6.72
CA PRO A 56 33.58 -16.47 -5.78
C PRO A 56 33.83 -16.90 -4.32
N VAL A 57 33.54 -15.99 -3.39
CA VAL A 57 33.68 -16.23 -1.94
C VAL A 57 32.53 -17.11 -1.45
N MET A 58 32.86 -18.20 -0.77
CA MET A 58 31.91 -19.17 -0.22
C MET A 58 31.74 -19.05 1.30
N TYR A 59 32.79 -18.68 2.03
CA TYR A 59 32.70 -18.42 3.47
C TYR A 59 33.46 -17.15 3.88
N ARG A 60 32.96 -16.48 4.91
CA ARG A 60 33.61 -15.36 5.58
C ARG A 60 33.73 -15.63 7.06
N CYS A 61 34.82 -15.19 7.66
CA CYS A 61 34.94 -15.13 9.11
C CYS A 61 34.24 -13.87 9.63
N VAL A 62 33.34 -14.02 10.60
CA VAL A 62 32.60 -12.95 11.28
C VAL A 62 32.66 -13.29 12.76
N ALA A 63 33.60 -12.69 13.47
CA ALA A 63 33.90 -13.05 14.86
C ALA A 63 33.29 -12.06 15.88
N ASP A 64 32.85 -10.90 15.40
CA ASP A 64 32.42 -9.71 16.16
C ASP A 64 30.89 -9.55 16.24
N CYS A 65 30.12 -10.55 15.78
CA CYS A 65 28.66 -10.50 15.75
C CYS A 65 28.04 -11.81 16.21
N LEU A 66 27.00 -11.72 17.06
CA LEU A 66 26.26 -12.88 17.54
C LEU A 66 25.16 -13.28 16.55
N HIS A 67 25.06 -14.57 16.25
CA HIS A 67 23.97 -15.08 15.42
C HIS A 67 22.67 -15.17 16.22
N HIS A 68 21.59 -14.59 15.72
CA HIS A 68 20.31 -14.50 16.44
C HIS A 68 19.75 -15.86 16.94
N ARG A 69 20.02 -16.99 16.25
CA ARG A 69 19.63 -18.35 16.71
C ARG A 69 20.72 -19.15 17.40
N HIS A 70 21.98 -18.85 17.12
CA HIS A 70 23.10 -19.73 17.49
C HIS A 70 24.11 -19.04 18.41
N GLY A 71 23.82 -17.80 18.82
CA GLY A 71 24.71 -16.97 19.61
C GLY A 71 26.10 -16.93 19.00
N ASP A 72 27.09 -17.25 19.84
CA ASP A 72 28.50 -17.19 19.50
C ASP A 72 29.10 -18.50 18.95
N LYS A 73 28.25 -19.49 18.66
CA LYS A 73 28.68 -20.86 18.34
C LYS A 73 29.57 -20.97 17.09
N PHE A 74 29.37 -20.09 16.12
CA PHE A 74 30.06 -20.15 14.83
C PHE A 74 30.79 -18.84 14.57
N LYS A 75 31.99 -18.93 13.98
CA LYS A 75 32.82 -17.76 13.60
C LYS A 75 33.03 -17.65 12.10
N ALA A 76 32.61 -18.65 11.33
CA ALA A 76 32.63 -18.62 9.88
C ALA A 76 31.23 -18.92 9.34
N TYR A 77 30.77 -18.10 8.41
CA TYR A 77 29.43 -18.17 7.85
C TYR A 77 29.48 -18.31 6.33
N PRO A 78 28.62 -19.16 5.75
CA PRO A 78 28.54 -19.32 4.31
C PRO A 78 27.95 -18.04 3.69
N THR A 79 28.35 -17.75 2.46
CA THR A 79 27.68 -16.75 1.63
C THR A 79 26.39 -17.31 1.06
N TYR A 80 25.50 -16.42 0.61
CA TYR A 80 24.26 -16.81 -0.10
C TYR A 80 24.54 -17.80 -1.23
N ASP A 81 25.57 -17.54 -2.04
CA ASP A 81 25.88 -18.36 -3.21
C ASP A 81 26.40 -19.77 -2.87
N PHE A 82 26.87 -20.02 -1.64
CA PHE A 82 27.21 -21.36 -1.15
C PHE A 82 26.04 -22.01 -0.43
N ALA A 83 25.37 -21.28 0.46
CA ALA A 83 24.33 -21.82 1.33
C ALA A 83 23.11 -22.27 0.53
N CYS A 84 22.59 -21.43 -0.36
CA CYS A 84 21.37 -21.72 -1.11
C CYS A 84 21.41 -23.03 -1.93
N PRO A 85 22.41 -23.28 -2.80
CA PRO A 85 22.46 -24.54 -3.56
C PRO A 85 22.56 -25.80 -2.70
N VAL A 86 23.23 -25.69 -1.55
CA VAL A 86 23.38 -26.79 -0.61
C VAL A 86 22.07 -27.05 0.14
N VAL A 87 21.45 -26.00 0.69
CA VAL A 87 20.19 -26.10 1.44
C VAL A 87 19.05 -26.58 0.55
N ASP A 88 18.87 -25.98 -0.63
CA ASP A 88 17.81 -26.36 -1.58
C ASP A 88 17.91 -27.86 -1.95
N SER A 89 19.13 -28.36 -2.18
CA SER A 89 19.35 -29.77 -2.52
C SER A 89 19.08 -30.71 -1.34
N ILE A 90 19.59 -30.38 -0.14
CA ILE A 90 19.40 -31.19 1.07
C ILE A 90 17.92 -31.23 1.49
N GLU A 91 17.18 -30.14 1.31
CA GLU A 91 15.75 -30.06 1.61
C GLU A 91 14.87 -30.70 0.51
N GLY A 92 15.46 -31.19 -0.59
CA GLY A 92 14.74 -31.86 -1.68
C GLY A 92 13.92 -30.90 -2.56
N VAL A 93 14.31 -29.62 -2.64
CA VAL A 93 13.67 -28.65 -3.53
C VAL A 93 13.80 -29.12 -4.97
N THR A 94 12.69 -29.29 -5.68
CA THR A 94 12.71 -29.66 -7.10
C THR A 94 12.88 -28.43 -8.01
N HIS A 95 12.21 -27.33 -7.65
CA HIS A 95 12.13 -26.10 -8.42
C HIS A 95 12.39 -24.89 -7.52
N ALA A 96 13.55 -24.27 -7.64
CA ALA A 96 13.86 -23.02 -6.95
C ALA A 96 13.44 -21.83 -7.82
N LEU A 97 12.38 -21.14 -7.39
CA LEU A 97 11.83 -19.97 -8.08
C LEU A 97 12.56 -18.70 -7.60
N ARG A 98 13.18 -17.93 -8.51
CA ARG A 98 13.97 -16.75 -8.17
C ARG A 98 13.75 -15.57 -9.11
N THR A 99 14.10 -14.37 -8.64
CA THR A 99 14.09 -13.21 -9.53
C THR A 99 15.25 -13.27 -10.53
N ASN A 100 15.02 -12.77 -11.74
CA ASN A 100 16.01 -12.70 -12.82
C ASN A 100 17.24 -11.84 -12.48
N GLU A 101 17.20 -11.05 -11.40
CA GLU A 101 18.37 -10.33 -10.84
C GLU A 101 19.53 -11.28 -10.46
N TYR A 102 19.25 -12.58 -10.31
CA TYR A 102 20.25 -13.60 -9.95
C TYR A 102 20.69 -14.48 -11.14
N ALA A 103 20.32 -14.14 -12.38
CA ALA A 103 20.56 -14.98 -13.55
C ALA A 103 22.03 -15.37 -13.73
N ASP A 104 22.94 -14.40 -13.60
CA ASP A 104 24.39 -14.61 -13.74
C ASP A 104 24.96 -15.56 -12.66
N ARG A 105 24.21 -15.85 -11.58
CA ARG A 105 24.63 -16.75 -10.50
C ARG A 105 24.13 -18.18 -10.69
N ILE A 106 23.30 -18.46 -11.69
CA ILE A 106 22.83 -19.83 -11.96
C ILE A 106 23.98 -20.80 -12.26
N PRO A 107 24.99 -20.44 -13.09
CA PRO A 107 26.14 -21.32 -13.30
C PRO A 107 26.92 -21.60 -12.01
N GLN A 108 27.03 -20.60 -11.13
CA GLN A 108 27.68 -20.74 -9.83
C GLN A 108 26.90 -21.67 -8.91
N TYR A 109 25.57 -21.55 -8.89
CA TYR A 109 24.67 -22.41 -8.14
C TYR A 109 24.83 -23.89 -8.53
N GLN A 110 24.80 -24.17 -9.84
CA GLN A 110 24.97 -25.52 -10.38
C GLN A 110 26.37 -26.08 -10.09
N TRP A 111 27.40 -25.23 -10.20
CA TRP A 111 28.77 -25.62 -9.88
C TRP A 111 28.91 -26.07 -8.43
N VAL A 112 28.28 -25.37 -7.46
CA VAL A 112 28.33 -25.76 -6.05
C VAL A 112 27.69 -27.13 -5.84
N GLN A 113 26.53 -27.39 -6.46
CA GLN A 113 25.85 -28.69 -6.34
C GLN A 113 26.72 -29.82 -6.92
N GLN A 114 27.29 -29.62 -8.11
CA GLN A 114 28.17 -30.59 -8.74
C GLN A 114 29.43 -30.85 -7.91
N ALA A 115 30.10 -29.80 -7.44
CA ALA A 115 31.33 -29.91 -6.66
C ALA A 115 31.11 -30.60 -5.31
N ALA A 116 29.91 -30.46 -4.72
CA ALA A 116 29.54 -31.11 -3.47
C ALA A 116 28.90 -32.50 -3.67
N GLY A 117 28.73 -32.98 -4.90
CA GLY A 117 28.06 -34.26 -5.19
C GLY A 117 26.58 -34.28 -4.82
N LEU A 118 25.92 -33.12 -4.89
CA LEU A 118 24.53 -32.94 -4.48
C LEU A 118 23.57 -33.11 -5.66
N PRO A 119 22.34 -33.62 -5.42
CA PRO A 119 21.29 -33.64 -6.43
C PRO A 119 21.02 -32.26 -7.04
N PRO A 120 20.87 -32.18 -8.38
CA PRO A 120 20.62 -30.90 -9.05
C PRO A 120 19.22 -30.38 -8.75
N VAL A 121 19.10 -29.06 -8.64
CA VAL A 121 17.80 -28.35 -8.46
C VAL A 121 17.52 -27.49 -9.68
N HIS A 122 16.30 -27.54 -10.19
CA HIS A 122 15.90 -26.72 -11.35
C HIS A 122 15.65 -25.28 -10.93
N ILE A 123 16.32 -24.32 -11.58
CA ILE A 123 16.11 -22.90 -11.33
C ILE A 123 15.11 -22.33 -12.34
N TYR A 124 14.07 -21.68 -11.85
CA TYR A 124 13.12 -20.93 -12.67
C TYR A 124 13.15 -19.46 -12.29
N GLU A 125 13.33 -18.63 -13.31
CA GLU A 125 13.49 -17.19 -13.12
C GLU A 125 12.26 -16.44 -13.56
N PHE A 126 11.90 -15.42 -12.79
CA PHE A 126 10.83 -14.48 -13.12
C PHE A 126 11.25 -13.05 -12.79
N SER A 127 10.60 -12.07 -13.38
CA SER A 127 10.85 -10.66 -13.11
C SER A 127 10.23 -10.27 -11.77
N ARG A 128 10.89 -9.37 -11.08
CA ARG A 128 10.36 -8.78 -9.86
C ARG A 128 9.18 -7.86 -10.20
N LEU A 129 8.09 -7.98 -9.43
CA LEU A 129 6.98 -7.04 -9.48
C LEU A 129 7.43 -5.65 -9.00
N CYS A 130 7.21 -4.64 -9.83
CA CYS A 130 7.40 -3.23 -9.48
C CYS A 130 6.08 -2.48 -9.66
N PHE A 131 5.84 -1.46 -8.85
CA PHE A 131 4.74 -0.53 -9.02
C PHE A 131 5.25 0.87 -9.32
N VAL A 132 4.48 1.66 -10.06
CA VAL A 132 4.81 3.07 -10.25
C VAL A 132 4.79 3.83 -8.92
N LYS A 133 5.59 4.89 -8.83
CA LYS A 133 5.69 5.77 -7.66
C LYS A 133 5.99 5.01 -6.37
N THR A 134 6.66 3.87 -6.49
CA THR A 134 6.88 2.94 -5.39
C THR A 134 8.33 2.50 -5.34
N LEU A 135 8.88 2.57 -4.13
CA LEU A 135 10.23 2.18 -3.84
C LEU A 135 10.22 0.87 -3.05
N LEU A 136 10.93 -0.15 -3.53
CA LEU A 136 10.91 -1.49 -2.93
C LEU A 136 12.26 -1.90 -2.32
N SER A 137 13.26 -1.01 -2.34
CA SER A 137 14.57 -1.27 -1.72
C SER A 137 14.44 -1.20 -0.20
N LYS A 138 14.76 -2.29 0.51
CA LYS A 138 14.71 -2.34 1.99
C LYS A 138 15.56 -1.24 2.63
N ARG A 139 16.73 -0.92 2.06
CA ARG A 139 17.61 0.15 2.55
C ARG A 139 16.90 1.50 2.49
N LYS A 140 16.34 1.85 1.33
CA LYS A 140 15.65 3.13 1.12
C LYS A 140 14.31 3.19 1.89
N LEU A 141 13.59 2.07 2.01
CA LEU A 141 12.40 1.96 2.88
C LEU A 141 12.74 2.17 4.36
N LYS A 142 13.87 1.63 4.83
CA LYS A 142 14.35 1.87 6.20
C LYS A 142 14.63 3.36 6.42
N GLN A 143 15.17 4.07 5.43
CA GLN A 143 15.39 5.51 5.54
C GLN A 143 14.09 6.29 5.75
N PHE A 144 12.97 5.91 5.12
CA PHE A 144 11.67 6.53 5.41
C PHE A 144 11.26 6.36 6.88
N VAL A 145 11.47 5.16 7.44
CA VAL A 145 11.14 4.86 8.84
C VAL A 145 12.07 5.61 9.79
N ASP A 146 13.39 5.54 9.57
CA ASP A 146 14.40 6.15 10.43
C ASP A 146 14.31 7.69 10.45
N SER A 147 13.92 8.31 9.33
CA SER A 147 13.76 9.76 9.22
C SER A 147 12.41 10.29 9.70
N GLY A 148 11.49 9.41 10.12
CA GLY A 148 10.15 9.80 10.57
C GLY A 148 9.22 10.31 9.46
N LEU A 149 9.57 10.09 8.18
CA LEU A 149 8.69 10.42 7.04
C LEU A 149 7.43 9.54 7.01
N VAL A 150 7.52 8.35 7.59
CA VAL A 150 6.41 7.42 7.81
C VAL A 150 6.32 7.02 9.29
N GLU A 151 5.13 6.62 9.73
CA GLU A 151 4.87 6.20 11.12
C GLU A 151 5.61 4.91 11.49
N GLY A 152 5.90 4.05 10.51
CA GLY A 152 6.53 2.76 10.71
C GLY A 152 6.47 1.86 9.48
N TRP A 153 6.81 0.59 9.65
CA TRP A 153 6.76 -0.41 8.56
C TRP A 153 5.35 -0.77 8.12
N ASP A 154 4.35 -0.51 8.95
CA ASP A 154 2.93 -0.72 8.71
C ASP A 154 2.18 0.56 8.33
N ASP A 155 2.89 1.66 8.08
CA ASP A 155 2.30 2.90 7.57
C ASP A 155 1.52 2.64 6.27
N PRO A 156 0.28 3.14 6.11
CA PRO A 156 -0.56 2.91 4.93
C PRO A 156 0.07 3.31 3.59
N ARG A 157 1.04 4.24 3.60
CA ARG A 157 1.77 4.68 2.41
C ARG A 157 2.90 3.71 2.01
N MET A 158 3.33 2.84 2.92
CA MET A 158 4.42 1.91 2.68
C MET A 158 3.96 0.73 1.82
N PRO A 159 4.77 0.28 0.84
CA PRO A 159 4.43 -0.86 -0.02
C PRO A 159 4.67 -2.21 0.67
N THR A 160 4.67 -2.24 2.00
CA THR A 160 4.72 -3.50 2.75
C THR A 160 3.34 -4.13 2.76
N VAL A 161 3.29 -5.46 2.92
CA VAL A 161 2.01 -6.18 3.08
C VAL A 161 1.21 -5.61 4.26
N ARG A 162 1.87 -5.22 5.35
CA ARG A 162 1.19 -4.61 6.50
C ARG A 162 0.65 -3.21 6.18
N GLY A 163 1.42 -2.36 5.50
CA GLY A 163 1.02 -1.01 5.12
C GLY A 163 -0.21 -1.02 4.21
N ILE A 164 -0.15 -1.76 3.11
CA ILE A 164 -1.29 -1.83 2.16
C ILE A 164 -2.54 -2.45 2.79
N ARG A 165 -2.39 -3.42 3.71
CA ARG A 165 -3.52 -3.96 4.49
C ARG A 165 -4.11 -2.94 5.46
N ARG A 166 -3.27 -2.18 6.18
CA ARG A 166 -3.74 -1.06 7.04
C ARG A 166 -4.44 0.03 6.22
N ARG A 167 -4.04 0.24 4.96
CA ARG A 167 -4.72 1.11 3.99
C ARG A 167 -6.08 0.57 3.53
N GLY A 168 -6.39 -0.71 3.77
CA GLY A 168 -7.67 -1.34 3.43
C GLY A 168 -7.62 -2.33 2.26
N LEU A 169 -6.43 -2.73 1.81
CA LEU A 169 -6.29 -3.80 0.81
C LEU A 169 -6.64 -5.17 1.42
N GLN A 170 -7.55 -5.89 0.74
CA GLN A 170 -7.90 -7.27 1.05
C GLN A 170 -6.85 -8.24 0.50
N VAL A 171 -6.62 -9.34 1.21
CA VAL A 171 -5.60 -10.33 0.83
C VAL A 171 -6.01 -11.04 -0.46
N GLU A 172 -7.29 -11.30 -0.61
CA GLU A 172 -7.95 -11.88 -1.77
C GLU A 172 -7.64 -11.06 -3.03
N ALA A 173 -7.78 -9.73 -2.95
CA ALA A 173 -7.48 -8.82 -4.06
C ALA A 173 -6.00 -8.89 -4.48
N LEU A 174 -5.09 -8.99 -3.51
CA LEU A 174 -3.67 -9.12 -3.77
C LEU A 174 -3.34 -10.48 -4.43
N LEU A 175 -3.94 -11.56 -3.94
CA LEU A 175 -3.74 -12.90 -4.50
C LEU A 175 -4.25 -12.98 -5.94
N GLU A 176 -5.48 -12.53 -6.19
CA GLU A 176 -6.06 -12.47 -7.54
C GLU A 176 -5.20 -11.62 -8.48
N PHE A 177 -4.73 -10.47 -8.01
CA PHE A 177 -3.84 -9.62 -8.79
C PHE A 177 -2.55 -10.33 -9.19
N ILE A 178 -1.89 -11.04 -8.26
CA ILE A 178 -0.65 -11.77 -8.53
C ILE A 178 -0.89 -12.95 -9.49
N LEU A 179 -1.97 -13.70 -9.30
CA LEU A 179 -2.32 -14.84 -10.14
C LEU A 179 -2.60 -14.42 -11.58
N GLU A 180 -3.28 -13.29 -11.79
CA GLU A 180 -3.55 -12.77 -13.14
C GLU A 180 -2.30 -12.32 -13.89
N GLN A 181 -1.28 -11.81 -13.19
CA GLN A 181 -0.04 -11.42 -13.85
C GLN A 181 0.78 -12.62 -14.30
N GLY A 182 0.79 -13.68 -13.48
CA GLY A 182 1.62 -14.85 -13.68
C GLY A 182 3.13 -14.56 -13.66
N PRO A 183 3.97 -15.60 -13.67
CA PRO A 183 5.41 -15.44 -13.76
C PRO A 183 5.82 -15.13 -15.21
N SER A 184 6.58 -14.05 -15.40
CA SER A 184 7.19 -13.68 -16.68
C SER A 184 8.63 -13.24 -16.47
N LYS A 185 9.52 -13.47 -17.44
CA LYS A 185 10.89 -12.92 -17.41
C LYS A 185 10.95 -11.44 -17.81
N ALA A 186 9.92 -10.92 -18.46
CA ALA A 186 9.85 -9.53 -18.88
C ALA A 186 9.66 -8.61 -17.67
N GLY A 187 10.41 -7.50 -17.63
CA GLY A 187 10.27 -6.50 -16.58
C GLY A 187 8.84 -5.97 -16.50
N ASN A 188 8.33 -5.80 -15.28
CA ASN A 188 6.95 -5.42 -15.05
C ASN A 188 6.86 -4.18 -14.15
N LEU A 189 6.26 -3.10 -14.67
CA LEU A 189 5.96 -1.87 -13.95
C LEU A 189 4.45 -1.67 -13.93
N MET A 190 3.85 -1.87 -12.77
CA MET A 190 2.40 -1.93 -12.59
C MET A 190 1.82 -0.65 -12.00
N GLU A 191 0.58 -0.38 -12.38
CA GLU A 191 -0.25 0.69 -11.82
C GLU A 191 -1.02 0.21 -10.60
N TRP A 192 -1.05 1.02 -9.54
CA TRP A 192 -1.84 0.74 -8.34
C TRP A 192 -3.35 0.69 -8.63
N ASP A 193 -3.82 1.47 -9.60
CA ASP A 193 -5.24 1.59 -9.95
C ASP A 193 -5.89 0.24 -10.27
N LYS A 194 -5.16 -0.67 -10.92
CA LYS A 194 -5.64 -2.03 -11.22
C LYS A 194 -5.88 -2.84 -9.95
N LEU A 195 -4.93 -2.82 -9.02
CA LEU A 195 -5.04 -3.54 -7.74
C LEU A 195 -6.17 -2.95 -6.88
N TRP A 196 -6.31 -1.63 -6.82
CA TRP A 196 -7.37 -0.98 -6.07
C TRP A 196 -8.75 -1.17 -6.69
N THR A 197 -8.85 -1.25 -8.02
CA THR A 197 -10.11 -1.60 -8.70
C THR A 197 -10.58 -3.00 -8.29
N LYS A 198 -9.68 -3.97 -8.22
CA LYS A 198 -10.00 -5.33 -7.72
C LYS A 198 -10.42 -5.32 -6.27
N ASN A 199 -9.68 -4.58 -5.44
CA ASN A 199 -10.02 -4.43 -4.03
C ASN A 199 -11.43 -3.88 -3.85
N LYS A 200 -11.80 -2.85 -4.63
CA LYS A 200 -13.15 -2.28 -4.65
C LYS A 200 -14.22 -3.32 -5.00
N GLN A 201 -13.99 -4.15 -6.01
CA GLN A 201 -14.93 -5.19 -6.43
C GLN A 201 -15.20 -6.21 -5.31
N ILE A 202 -14.21 -6.47 -4.45
CA ILE A 202 -14.34 -7.34 -3.30
C ILE A 202 -15.07 -6.65 -2.14
N ILE A 203 -14.76 -5.39 -1.83
CA ILE A 203 -15.33 -4.71 -0.65
C ILE A 203 -16.71 -4.08 -0.89
N ASP A 204 -17.01 -3.56 -2.09
CA ASP A 204 -18.29 -2.86 -2.37
C ASP A 204 -19.53 -3.68 -2.00
N PRO A 205 -19.62 -4.99 -2.32
CA PRO A 205 -20.80 -5.79 -2.00
C PRO A 205 -20.99 -6.06 -0.50
N ILE A 206 -19.95 -5.91 0.33
CA ILE A 206 -19.93 -6.37 1.72
C ILE A 206 -19.83 -5.25 2.76
N VAL A 207 -19.60 -4.00 2.34
CA VAL A 207 -19.46 -2.89 3.28
C VAL A 207 -20.79 -2.19 3.58
N PRO A 208 -21.08 -1.87 4.86
CA PRO A 208 -22.19 -1.01 5.23
C PRO A 208 -21.97 0.44 4.76
N ARG A 209 -23.08 1.13 4.47
CA ARG A 209 -23.07 2.51 3.96
C ARG A 209 -23.59 3.50 4.99
N PHE A 210 -22.83 4.58 5.19
CA PHE A 210 -23.14 5.64 6.15
C PHE A 210 -23.16 7.01 5.49
N MET A 211 -23.73 7.98 6.20
CA MET A 211 -23.73 9.39 5.82
C MET A 211 -22.64 10.12 6.62
N ALA A 212 -21.88 10.98 5.96
CA ALA A 212 -21.00 11.93 6.59
C ALA A 212 -20.79 13.13 5.67
N VAL A 213 -20.59 14.30 6.27
CA VAL A 213 -20.37 15.57 5.58
C VAL A 213 -19.12 16.25 6.15
N GLY A 214 -18.53 17.18 5.40
CA GLY A 214 -17.41 17.98 5.87
C GLY A 214 -17.76 18.80 7.11
N LYS A 215 -16.78 19.15 7.93
CA LYS A 215 -17.03 20.01 9.12
C LYS A 215 -17.46 21.43 8.73
N ASP A 216 -17.16 21.82 7.51
CA ASP A 216 -17.60 23.04 6.85
C ASP A 216 -18.95 22.88 6.12
N ALA A 217 -19.72 21.82 6.39
CA ALA A 217 -21.01 21.58 5.76
C ALA A 217 -21.99 22.76 5.92
N VAL A 218 -22.91 22.88 4.97
CA VAL A 218 -23.89 23.96 4.94
C VAL A 218 -25.18 23.49 5.62
N PRO A 219 -25.69 24.23 6.63
CA PRO A 219 -26.97 23.92 7.25
C PRO A 219 -28.12 24.17 6.28
N VAL A 220 -29.11 23.28 6.31
CA VAL A 220 -30.35 23.37 5.56
C VAL A 220 -31.52 23.25 6.53
N CYS A 221 -32.40 24.26 6.52
CA CYS A 221 -33.63 24.29 7.30
C CYS A 221 -34.81 23.89 6.41
N ILE A 222 -35.42 22.74 6.71
CA ILE A 222 -36.46 22.11 5.88
C ILE A 222 -37.83 22.32 6.54
N LYS A 223 -38.65 23.18 5.93
CA LYS A 223 -40.06 23.38 6.31
C LYS A 223 -40.89 22.14 5.94
N GLY A 224 -41.76 21.71 6.85
CA GLY A 224 -42.59 20.51 6.69
C GLY A 224 -41.89 19.20 7.05
N ALA A 225 -40.62 19.25 7.49
CA ALA A 225 -39.93 18.13 8.12
C ALA A 225 -40.19 18.11 9.65
N PRO A 226 -39.93 16.96 10.33
CA PRO A 226 -40.15 16.84 11.78
C PRO A 226 -39.41 17.89 12.63
N GLU A 227 -40.12 18.50 13.57
CA GLU A 227 -39.55 19.45 14.55
C GLU A 227 -38.80 18.77 15.71
N THR A 228 -39.01 17.47 15.89
CA THR A 228 -38.24 16.59 16.78
C THR A 228 -37.54 15.53 15.94
N VAL A 229 -36.46 14.95 16.45
CA VAL A 229 -35.74 13.89 15.72
C VAL A 229 -36.61 12.65 15.64
N GLU A 230 -36.92 12.22 14.42
CA GLU A 230 -37.62 10.96 14.13
C GLU A 230 -36.68 9.96 13.46
N SER A 231 -37.01 8.67 13.51
CA SER A 231 -36.23 7.61 12.90
C SER A 231 -37.02 6.85 11.84
N LYS A 232 -36.41 6.62 10.68
CA LYS A 232 -36.94 5.74 9.63
C LYS A 232 -35.95 4.62 9.34
N LYS A 233 -36.40 3.38 9.22
CA LYS A 233 -35.51 2.27 8.84
C LYS A 233 -35.02 2.43 7.40
N ARG A 234 -33.71 2.22 7.20
CA ARG A 234 -33.06 2.11 5.90
C ARG A 234 -32.13 0.90 5.87
N ARG A 235 -32.00 0.27 4.72
CA ARG A 235 -31.00 -0.78 4.49
C ARG A 235 -29.60 -0.19 4.58
N MET A 236 -28.68 -0.89 5.25
CA MET A 236 -27.27 -0.52 5.32
C MET A 236 -26.54 -0.71 3.99
N HIS A 237 -27.04 -1.60 3.13
CA HIS A 237 -26.56 -1.77 1.77
C HIS A 237 -27.71 -2.15 0.85
N ALA A 238 -27.85 -1.46 -0.28
CA ALA A 238 -29.02 -1.64 -1.16
C ALA A 238 -29.15 -3.05 -1.74
N LYS A 239 -28.02 -3.72 -1.99
CA LYS A 239 -27.95 -5.05 -2.63
C LYS A 239 -27.58 -6.19 -1.67
N ASN A 240 -27.32 -5.89 -0.40
CA ASN A 240 -26.86 -6.89 0.57
C ASN A 240 -27.71 -6.81 1.84
N GLU A 241 -28.73 -7.66 1.90
CA GLU A 241 -29.70 -7.68 3.01
C GLU A 241 -29.09 -8.24 4.30
N SER A 242 -27.99 -9.01 4.22
CA SER A 242 -27.34 -9.58 5.41
C SER A 242 -26.72 -8.54 6.35
N LEU A 243 -26.44 -7.34 5.83
CA LEU A 243 -25.96 -6.20 6.62
C LEU A 243 -27.07 -5.51 7.42
N GLY A 244 -28.33 -5.91 7.22
CA GLY A 244 -29.47 -5.43 7.96
C GLY A 244 -29.86 -3.98 7.66
N GLU A 245 -30.60 -3.41 8.59
CA GLU A 245 -31.15 -2.06 8.53
C GLU A 245 -30.69 -1.23 9.71
N ALA A 246 -30.68 0.08 9.51
CA ALA A 246 -30.34 1.07 10.51
C ALA A 246 -31.34 2.23 10.50
N ASP A 247 -31.37 2.97 11.59
CA ASP A 247 -32.18 4.17 11.70
C ASP A 247 -31.55 5.32 10.90
N LEU A 248 -32.31 5.87 9.97
CA LEU A 248 -32.09 7.15 9.33
C LEU A 248 -32.80 8.22 10.15
N LEU A 249 -32.03 9.14 10.71
CA LEU A 249 -32.56 10.21 11.55
C LEU A 249 -33.09 11.34 10.66
N LEU A 250 -34.38 11.65 10.79
CA LEU A 250 -35.08 12.71 10.07
C LEU A 250 -35.28 13.91 11.00
N PHE A 251 -34.93 15.10 10.54
CA PHE A 251 -35.03 16.32 11.32
C PHE A 251 -35.10 17.56 10.42
N ASN A 252 -35.76 18.62 10.87
CA ASN A 252 -35.89 19.87 10.11
C ASN A 252 -34.57 20.64 9.91
N LYS A 253 -33.52 20.32 10.68
CA LYS A 253 -32.17 20.86 10.46
C LYS A 253 -31.25 19.75 9.98
N VAL A 254 -30.70 19.91 8.80
CA VAL A 254 -29.73 18.97 8.23
C VAL A 254 -28.49 19.70 7.73
N PHE A 255 -27.46 18.93 7.44
CA PHE A 255 -26.25 19.37 6.77
C PHE A 255 -26.15 18.71 5.41
N ILE A 256 -25.66 19.47 4.43
CA ILE A 256 -25.19 18.97 3.15
C ILE A 256 -23.76 19.43 2.92
N ASP A 257 -23.01 18.70 2.09
CA ASP A 257 -21.65 19.10 1.75
C ASP A 257 -21.61 20.47 1.06
N ARG A 258 -20.57 21.25 1.37
CA ARG A 258 -20.37 22.59 0.82
C ARG A 258 -20.26 22.59 -0.70
N ASP A 259 -19.54 21.61 -1.26
CA ASP A 259 -19.40 21.45 -2.71
C ASP A 259 -20.74 21.15 -3.39
N ASP A 260 -21.60 20.36 -2.74
CA ASP A 260 -22.95 20.07 -3.22
C ASP A 260 -23.85 21.31 -3.12
N ALA A 261 -23.77 22.04 -2.00
CA ALA A 261 -24.50 23.29 -1.80
C ALA A 261 -24.14 24.34 -2.86
N ALA A 262 -22.85 24.48 -3.18
CA ALA A 262 -22.34 25.44 -4.17
C ALA A 262 -22.90 25.23 -5.59
N LEU A 263 -23.35 24.02 -5.89
CA LEU A 263 -23.98 23.69 -7.17
C LEU A 263 -25.48 23.97 -7.20
N CYS A 264 -26.12 24.20 -6.05
CA CYS A 264 -27.56 24.37 -5.93
C CYS A 264 -28.01 25.82 -6.14
N ALA A 265 -29.26 26.01 -6.58
CA ALA A 265 -29.85 27.32 -6.84
C ALA A 265 -31.25 27.45 -6.23
N ASP A 266 -31.73 28.70 -6.12
CA ASP A 266 -33.08 29.02 -5.65
C ASP A 266 -34.15 28.36 -6.54
N GLY A 267 -35.17 27.78 -5.93
CA GLY A 267 -36.27 27.06 -6.58
C GLY A 267 -35.89 25.68 -7.12
N GLU A 268 -34.67 25.20 -6.89
CA GLU A 268 -34.24 23.90 -7.40
C GLU A 268 -34.80 22.75 -6.56
N GLU A 269 -35.35 21.74 -7.23
CA GLU A 269 -35.76 20.48 -6.62
C GLU A 269 -34.59 19.49 -6.57
N VAL A 270 -34.27 19.01 -5.37
CA VAL A 270 -33.19 18.05 -5.12
C VAL A 270 -33.72 16.82 -4.39
N THR A 271 -33.07 15.67 -4.60
CA THR A 271 -33.35 14.46 -3.83
C THR A 271 -32.37 14.34 -2.66
N LEU A 272 -32.89 14.27 -1.43
CA LEU A 272 -32.13 13.82 -0.26
C LEU A 272 -32.16 12.30 -0.20
N MET A 273 -30.98 11.67 -0.33
CA MET A 273 -30.86 10.21 -0.42
C MET A 273 -31.57 9.50 0.74
N HIS A 274 -32.39 8.49 0.41
CA HIS A 274 -33.23 7.68 1.32
C HIS A 274 -34.39 8.42 2.03
N TRP A 275 -34.48 9.75 1.92
CA TRP A 275 -35.57 10.52 2.51
C TRP A 275 -36.66 10.83 1.48
N GLY A 276 -36.32 11.57 0.42
CA GLY A 276 -37.28 12.09 -0.56
C GLY A 276 -36.80 13.41 -1.15
N ASN A 277 -37.68 14.08 -1.89
CA ASN A 277 -37.35 15.35 -2.54
C ASN A 277 -37.61 16.54 -1.62
N CYS A 278 -36.85 17.61 -1.83
CA CYS A 278 -37.11 18.92 -1.27
C CYS A 278 -36.81 20.02 -2.30
N ILE A 279 -37.47 21.16 -2.13
CA ILE A 279 -37.28 22.34 -2.97
C ILE A 279 -36.44 23.33 -2.17
N PHE A 280 -35.31 23.76 -2.73
CA PHE A 280 -34.45 24.77 -2.12
C PHE A 280 -35.02 26.16 -2.40
N ASP A 281 -35.90 26.62 -1.54
CA ASP A 281 -36.60 27.90 -1.69
C ASP A 281 -35.65 29.10 -1.76
N LYS A 282 -34.58 29.08 -0.95
CA LYS A 282 -33.62 30.18 -0.88
C LYS A 282 -32.23 29.74 -0.42
N VAL A 283 -31.21 30.09 -1.19
CA VAL A 283 -29.79 29.91 -0.87
C VAL A 283 -29.22 31.21 -0.31
N VAL A 284 -28.93 31.24 0.99
CA VAL A 284 -28.43 32.43 1.68
C VAL A 284 -26.92 32.48 1.62
N LYS A 285 -26.37 33.59 1.11
CA LYS A 285 -24.94 33.82 0.97
C LYS A 285 -24.42 34.84 1.99
N THR A 286 -23.18 34.65 2.43
CA THR A 286 -22.42 35.62 3.23
C THR A 286 -21.99 36.81 2.38
N ALA A 287 -21.44 37.84 3.03
CA ALA A 287 -20.85 39.00 2.35
C ALA A 287 -19.67 38.64 1.41
N SER A 288 -18.97 37.53 1.66
CA SER A 288 -17.90 37.00 0.79
C SER A 288 -18.43 36.21 -0.41
N GLY A 289 -19.76 36.02 -0.52
CA GLY A 289 -20.40 35.27 -1.60
C GLY A 289 -20.48 33.75 -1.36
N GLU A 290 -20.04 33.26 -0.21
CA GLU A 290 -20.12 31.85 0.17
C GLU A 290 -21.52 31.49 0.69
N ILE A 291 -21.98 30.25 0.48
CA ILE A 291 -23.28 29.81 1.00
C ILE A 291 -23.15 29.58 2.51
N SER A 292 -24.05 30.21 3.25
CA SER A 292 -24.16 30.14 4.72
C SER A 292 -25.26 29.21 5.19
N GLU A 293 -26.41 29.20 4.50
CA GLU A 293 -27.59 28.43 4.88
C GLU A 293 -28.47 28.24 3.64
N ILE A 294 -29.26 27.16 3.62
CA ILE A 294 -30.32 26.96 2.63
C ILE A 294 -31.66 26.79 3.36
N GLN A 295 -32.67 27.53 2.91
CA GLN A 295 -34.05 27.30 3.29
C GLN A 295 -34.71 26.41 2.25
N ALA A 296 -35.38 25.36 2.70
CA ALA A 296 -36.02 24.40 1.83
C ALA A 296 -37.41 24.01 2.33
N THR A 297 -38.24 23.51 1.43
CA THR A 297 -39.55 22.94 1.74
C THR A 297 -39.58 21.47 1.34
N LEU A 298 -40.05 20.61 2.24
CA LEU A 298 -40.17 19.17 1.99
C LEU A 298 -41.22 18.92 0.90
N HIS A 299 -40.87 18.11 -0.11
CA HIS A 299 -41.74 17.82 -1.24
C HIS A 299 -41.74 16.32 -1.55
N LEU A 300 -42.38 15.52 -0.68
CA LEU A 300 -42.38 14.05 -0.80
C LEU A 300 -43.18 13.51 -2.00
N GLU A 301 -44.06 14.33 -2.59
CA GLU A 301 -44.80 13.98 -3.81
C GLU A 301 -43.92 14.10 -5.08
N GLY A 302 -42.72 14.66 -4.95
CA GLY A 302 -41.76 14.84 -6.04
C GLY A 302 -41.22 13.52 -6.60
N ASP A 303 -40.81 13.54 -7.87
CA ASP A 303 -40.24 12.38 -8.54
C ASP A 303 -38.71 12.44 -8.53
N PHE A 304 -38.07 11.62 -7.70
CA PHE A 304 -36.61 11.49 -7.60
C PHE A 304 -35.91 11.10 -8.93
N ARG A 305 -36.66 10.64 -9.94
CA ARG A 305 -36.12 10.34 -11.28
C ARG A 305 -35.95 11.61 -12.11
N LYS A 306 -36.69 12.68 -11.80
CA LYS A 306 -36.67 13.95 -12.53
C LYS A 306 -35.65 14.94 -11.96
N THR A 307 -35.26 14.79 -10.69
CA THR A 307 -34.26 15.66 -10.07
C THR A 307 -32.86 15.38 -10.63
N LYS A 308 -32.13 16.45 -10.99
CA LYS A 308 -30.75 16.34 -11.48
C LYS A 308 -29.75 16.03 -10.36
N LYS A 309 -30.04 16.48 -9.13
CA LYS A 309 -29.14 16.39 -7.98
C LYS A 309 -29.67 15.42 -6.94
N LYS A 310 -28.82 14.48 -6.54
CA LYS A 310 -29.08 13.52 -5.45
C LYS A 310 -28.00 13.68 -4.40
N LEU A 311 -28.38 14.24 -3.26
CA LEU A 311 -27.46 14.69 -2.23
C LEU A 311 -27.43 13.69 -1.08
N HIS A 312 -26.22 13.39 -0.61
CA HIS A 312 -26.04 12.81 0.70
C HIS A 312 -26.17 13.94 1.73
N TRP A 313 -26.64 13.62 2.92
CA TRP A 313 -27.01 14.60 3.93
C TRP A 313 -26.92 13.98 5.32
N LEU A 314 -26.84 14.83 6.35
CA LEU A 314 -26.75 14.40 7.73
C LEU A 314 -27.70 15.22 8.60
N ALA A 315 -28.50 14.60 9.46
CA ALA A 315 -29.26 15.34 10.46
C ALA A 315 -28.33 16.12 11.38
N ASN A 316 -28.61 17.41 11.59
CA ASN A 316 -27.86 18.25 12.52
C ASN A 316 -28.41 18.05 13.93
N LEU A 317 -27.72 17.26 14.74
CA LEU A 317 -28.16 16.88 16.10
C LEU A 317 -27.52 17.76 17.19
N GLY A 318 -26.72 18.76 16.79
CA GLY A 318 -26.02 19.64 17.71
C GLY A 318 -26.98 20.38 18.64
N GLY A 319 -26.82 20.18 19.94
CA GLY A 319 -27.64 20.85 20.97
C GLY A 319 -29.09 20.35 21.06
N VAL A 320 -29.44 19.25 20.38
CA VAL A 320 -30.80 18.69 20.42
C VAL A 320 -30.91 17.68 21.57
N ALA A 321 -31.59 18.07 22.65
CA ALA A 321 -31.74 17.23 23.85
C ALA A 321 -32.54 15.94 23.61
N SER A 322 -33.45 15.93 22.63
CA SER A 322 -34.27 14.77 22.25
C SER A 322 -33.60 13.84 21.25
N ALA A 323 -32.39 14.16 20.77
CA ALA A 323 -31.70 13.30 19.83
C ALA A 323 -31.26 11.99 20.51
N PRO A 324 -31.46 10.82 19.87
CA PRO A 324 -31.10 9.53 20.46
C PRO A 324 -29.59 9.39 20.66
N ALA A 325 -28.79 10.12 19.87
CA ALA A 325 -27.34 10.20 19.99
C ALA A 325 -26.82 11.47 19.31
N GLN A 326 -25.59 11.88 19.64
CA GLN A 326 -24.89 12.97 18.98
C GLN A 326 -24.18 12.50 17.71
N ASN A 327 -24.04 13.40 16.72
CA ASN A 327 -23.25 13.13 15.53
C ASN A 327 -21.81 12.68 15.89
N THR A 328 -21.19 11.90 15.01
CA THR A 328 -19.85 11.36 15.23
C THR A 328 -18.81 12.28 14.62
N GLU A 329 -17.83 12.74 15.39
CA GLU A 329 -16.67 13.47 14.86
C GLU A 329 -15.75 12.49 14.13
N LEU A 330 -15.32 12.88 12.93
CA LEU A 330 -14.49 12.06 12.04
C LEU A 330 -13.25 12.83 11.57
N VAL A 331 -12.17 12.09 11.31
CA VAL A 331 -11.09 12.50 10.40
C VAL A 331 -11.10 11.58 9.20
N LEU A 332 -11.34 12.14 8.02
CA LEU A 332 -11.15 11.42 6.76
C LEU A 332 -9.70 11.60 6.32
N ARG A 333 -8.93 10.53 6.36
CA ARG A 333 -7.51 10.53 6.03
C ARG A 333 -7.27 9.98 4.63
N GLU A 334 -6.72 10.81 3.76
CA GLU A 334 -6.26 10.42 2.43
C GLU A 334 -4.73 10.39 2.40
N TYR A 335 -4.20 9.47 1.59
CA TYR A 335 -2.76 9.30 1.42
C TYR A 335 -2.36 9.38 -0.05
N ASP A 336 -1.29 10.11 -0.32
CA ASP A 336 -0.62 10.15 -1.63
C ASP A 336 0.66 9.28 -1.60
N HIS A 337 1.29 9.13 -2.76
CA HIS A 337 2.51 8.37 -2.95
C HIS A 337 3.71 9.02 -2.26
N LEU A 338 4.58 8.20 -1.65
CA LEU A 338 5.83 8.66 -1.01
C LEU A 338 6.87 9.20 -2.00
N ILE A 339 6.70 8.92 -3.29
CA ILE A 339 7.61 9.29 -4.36
C ILE A 339 6.83 10.01 -5.47
N THR A 340 7.43 11.03 -6.06
CA THR A 340 6.81 11.88 -7.09
C THR A 340 6.98 11.37 -8.53
N VAL A 341 7.95 10.47 -8.76
CA VAL A 341 8.26 9.90 -10.08
C VAL A 341 7.82 8.45 -10.23
N ASP A 342 7.49 8.03 -11.46
CA ASP A 342 6.95 6.68 -11.71
C ASP A 342 7.96 5.57 -11.39
N LYS A 343 9.26 5.79 -11.62
CA LYS A 343 10.30 4.81 -11.33
C LYS A 343 11.58 5.52 -10.90
N ILE A 344 12.26 4.94 -9.90
CA ILE A 344 13.61 5.34 -9.50
C ILE A 344 14.53 4.16 -9.79
N ASP A 345 15.65 4.41 -10.47
CA ASP A 345 16.67 3.38 -10.66
C ASP A 345 17.32 2.99 -9.33
N GLN A 346 17.65 1.70 -9.19
CA GLN A 346 18.19 1.19 -7.92
C GLN A 346 19.52 1.86 -7.55
N GLU A 347 20.31 2.22 -8.57
CA GLU A 347 21.63 2.86 -8.46
C GLU A 347 21.58 4.38 -8.30
N GLU A 348 20.39 5.02 -8.38
CA GLU A 348 20.27 6.46 -8.14
C GLU A 348 20.57 6.77 -6.67
N GLU A 349 21.69 7.45 -6.45
CA GLU A 349 22.19 7.87 -5.14
C GLU A 349 21.41 9.09 -4.63
N ASN A 350 21.04 10.02 -5.50
CA ASN A 350 20.29 11.24 -5.16
C ASN A 350 18.78 11.04 -5.26
N TRP A 351 18.28 9.90 -4.78
CA TRP A 351 16.87 9.54 -4.89
C TRP A 351 15.96 10.37 -3.96
N GLU A 352 16.53 10.97 -2.92
CA GLU A 352 15.80 11.76 -1.92
C GLU A 352 15.11 13.00 -2.51
N LYS A 353 15.61 13.52 -3.64
CA LYS A 353 14.98 14.62 -4.40
C LYS A 353 13.58 14.27 -4.91
N PHE A 354 13.24 12.99 -4.98
CA PHE A 354 11.95 12.49 -5.46
C PHE A 354 10.97 12.18 -4.33
N ILE A 355 11.34 12.43 -3.07
CA ILE A 355 10.46 12.20 -1.92
C ILE A 355 9.32 13.21 -1.96
N ASN A 356 8.08 12.71 -1.89
CA ASN A 356 6.92 13.54 -1.65
C ASN A 356 6.79 13.83 -0.15
N ARG A 357 6.82 15.11 0.22
CA ARG A 357 6.71 15.55 1.63
C ARG A 357 5.27 15.79 2.06
N GLU A 358 4.35 15.95 1.13
CA GLU A 358 2.92 16.16 1.39
C GLU A 358 2.14 14.94 0.93
N THR A 359 1.98 13.98 1.84
CA THR A 359 1.44 12.65 1.50
C THR A 359 0.28 12.21 2.39
N ARG A 360 -0.12 13.04 3.35
CA ARG A 360 -1.24 12.77 4.26
C ARG A 360 -2.13 14.00 4.32
N PHE A 361 -3.41 13.80 4.06
CA PHE A 361 -4.43 14.85 4.06
C PHE A 361 -5.55 14.42 4.99
N ASP A 362 -5.71 15.14 6.09
CA ASP A 362 -6.73 14.88 7.09
C ASP A 362 -7.84 15.92 6.91
N THR A 363 -9.04 15.47 6.55
CA THR A 363 -10.23 16.31 6.40
C THR A 363 -11.18 16.07 7.57
N PRO A 364 -11.42 17.09 8.44
CA PRO A 364 -12.42 17.00 9.48
C PRO A 364 -13.83 16.82 8.89
N ALA A 365 -14.59 15.89 9.45
CA ALA A 365 -15.94 15.59 9.02
C ALA A 365 -16.83 15.25 10.22
N VAL A 366 -18.13 15.27 9.99
CA VAL A 366 -19.15 14.87 10.95
C VAL A 366 -20.04 13.83 10.29
N GLY A 367 -20.38 12.76 11.00
CA GLY A 367 -21.13 11.64 10.44
C GLY A 367 -22.26 11.14 11.31
N ASP A 368 -22.92 10.11 10.78
CA ASP A 368 -24.00 9.37 11.41
C ASP A 368 -23.58 8.91 12.84
N PRO A 369 -24.44 9.05 13.86
CA PRO A 369 -24.14 8.56 15.21
C PRO A 369 -23.76 7.08 15.27
N LEU A 370 -24.26 6.26 14.35
CA LEU A 370 -23.97 4.82 14.28
C LEU A 370 -22.50 4.52 13.99
N LEU A 371 -21.75 5.48 13.41
CA LEU A 371 -20.31 5.32 13.16
C LEU A 371 -19.51 5.07 14.45
N LYS A 372 -20.01 5.50 15.62
CA LYS A 372 -19.38 5.22 16.93
C LYS A 372 -19.34 3.73 17.30
N GLN A 373 -20.18 2.91 16.66
CA GLN A 373 -20.23 1.47 16.93
C GLN A 373 -19.15 0.69 16.18
N LEU A 374 -18.50 1.32 15.19
CA LEU A 374 -17.46 0.70 14.39
C LEU A 374 -16.18 0.50 15.20
N LYS A 375 -15.48 -0.59 14.89
CA LYS A 375 -14.22 -1.01 15.51
C LYS A 375 -13.05 -0.78 14.58
N GLU A 376 -11.84 -0.70 15.14
CA GLU A 376 -10.62 -0.62 14.35
C GLU A 376 -10.52 -1.80 13.38
N GLY A 377 -10.27 -1.50 12.11
CA GLY A 377 -10.25 -2.48 11.04
C GLY A 377 -11.56 -2.66 10.27
N ASP A 378 -12.69 -2.16 10.78
CA ASP A 378 -13.96 -2.23 10.06
C ASP A 378 -13.88 -1.44 8.75
N LEU A 379 -14.55 -1.98 7.74
CA LEU A 379 -14.65 -1.38 6.40
C LEU A 379 -16.04 -0.80 6.22
N LEU A 380 -16.12 0.37 5.59
CA LEU A 380 -17.37 1.06 5.35
C LEU A 380 -17.32 1.85 4.05
N GLN A 381 -18.49 2.25 3.56
CA GLN A 381 -18.63 3.27 2.55
C GLN A 381 -19.29 4.51 3.15
N LEU A 382 -18.70 5.67 2.93
CA LEU A 382 -19.39 6.95 3.12
C LEU A 382 -20.05 7.30 1.79
N GLU A 383 -21.38 7.41 1.79
CA GLU A 383 -22.16 7.69 0.58
C GLU A 383 -21.61 8.93 -0.13
N ARG A 384 -21.38 8.80 -1.44
CA ARG A 384 -20.75 9.82 -2.30
C ARG A 384 -19.32 10.27 -1.93
N ARG A 385 -18.71 9.74 -0.86
CA ARG A 385 -17.33 10.06 -0.42
C ARG A 385 -16.33 8.93 -0.63
N GLY A 386 -16.79 7.69 -0.77
CA GLY A 386 -15.97 6.53 -1.11
C GLY A 386 -15.85 5.50 0.00
N TYR A 387 -14.81 4.65 -0.08
CA TYR A 387 -14.60 3.54 0.84
C TYR A 387 -13.55 3.89 1.88
N PHE A 388 -13.74 3.42 3.09
CA PHE A 388 -12.88 3.73 4.22
C PHE A 388 -12.65 2.49 5.08
N ARG A 389 -11.49 2.48 5.75
CA ARG A 389 -11.17 1.56 6.84
C ARG A 389 -11.04 2.37 8.12
N VAL A 390 -11.62 1.91 9.22
CA VAL A 390 -11.40 2.49 10.54
C VAL A 390 -9.95 2.23 10.97
N ASP A 391 -9.17 3.28 11.12
CA ASP A 391 -7.77 3.19 11.57
C ASP A 391 -7.64 3.31 13.08
N LYS A 392 -8.42 4.21 13.67
CA LYS A 392 -8.40 4.47 15.11
C LYS A 392 -9.79 4.84 15.61
N THR A 393 -10.15 4.31 16.78
CA THR A 393 -11.37 4.68 17.53
C THR A 393 -11.02 5.59 18.72
N GLY A 394 -12.00 6.33 19.25
CA GLY A 394 -11.81 7.29 20.35
C GLY A 394 -12.83 8.43 20.29
N ASP A 395 -12.46 9.59 20.84
CA ASP A 395 -13.30 10.80 20.79
C ASP A 395 -13.61 11.24 19.35
N GLN A 396 -12.68 10.96 18.43
CA GLN A 396 -12.83 11.15 17.00
C GLN A 396 -12.45 9.86 16.26
N LEU A 397 -13.29 9.44 15.32
CA LEU A 397 -13.03 8.27 14.50
C LEU A 397 -12.10 8.64 13.34
N VAL A 398 -10.96 7.97 13.21
CA VAL A 398 -10.03 8.19 12.09
C VAL A 398 -10.28 7.15 11.02
N LEU A 399 -10.66 7.60 9.83
CA LEU A 399 -11.02 6.77 8.70
C LEU A 399 -9.98 6.92 7.59
N ILE A 400 -9.24 5.87 7.26
CA ILE A 400 -8.34 5.88 6.09
C ILE A 400 -9.15 5.60 4.83
N LYS A 401 -9.04 6.47 3.84
CA LYS A 401 -9.65 6.27 2.53
C LYS A 401 -8.96 5.15 1.78
N ILE A 402 -9.78 4.18 1.36
CA ILE A 402 -9.37 3.06 0.52
C ILE A 402 -9.49 3.52 -0.94
N PRO A 403 -8.41 3.48 -1.73
CA PRO A 403 -8.50 3.85 -3.14
C PRO A 403 -9.42 2.91 -3.91
N ASP A 404 -10.12 3.45 -4.90
CA ASP A 404 -11.16 2.74 -5.64
C ASP A 404 -10.77 2.47 -7.11
N GLY A 405 -9.50 2.71 -7.44
CA GLY A 405 -8.91 2.53 -8.76
C GLY A 405 -9.15 3.68 -9.75
N ARG A 406 -9.75 4.80 -9.30
CA ARG A 406 -9.89 6.00 -10.12
C ARG A 406 -8.81 7.01 -9.75
N SER A 407 -8.20 7.59 -10.78
CA SER A 407 -7.12 8.57 -10.70
C SER A 407 -7.52 9.94 -10.15
N LYS A 408 -8.77 10.10 -9.67
CA LYS A 408 -9.29 11.31 -9.03
C LYS A 408 -9.73 10.95 -7.62
N ALA A 409 -8.80 10.96 -6.68
CA ALA A 409 -9.17 11.13 -5.27
C ALA A 409 -9.75 12.55 -5.07
N MET A 410 -10.37 12.84 -3.93
CA MET A 410 -11.09 14.12 -3.73
C MET A 410 -10.16 15.31 -3.47
N SER A 411 -8.85 15.10 -3.52
CA SER A 411 -7.84 16.14 -3.71
C SER A 411 -7.33 16.11 -5.15
N ALA A 412 -6.86 17.25 -5.66
CA ALA A 412 -6.42 17.48 -7.05
C ALA A 412 -5.18 16.67 -7.51
N VAL A 413 -5.15 15.36 -7.26
CA VAL A 413 -4.06 14.45 -7.60
C VAL A 413 -4.39 13.81 -8.95
N GLY A 414 -3.62 14.15 -9.98
CA GLY A 414 -3.67 13.48 -11.27
C GLY A 414 -2.68 12.31 -11.32
N THR A 415 -3.16 11.07 -11.41
CA THR A 415 -2.33 9.85 -11.57
C THR A 415 -2.33 9.27 -12.99
N LYS A 416 -2.57 10.07 -14.03
CA LYS A 416 -2.44 9.56 -15.42
C LYS A 416 -0.97 9.32 -15.78
N VAL A 417 -0.58 8.05 -15.86
CA VAL A 417 0.70 7.59 -16.43
C VAL A 417 0.48 7.13 -17.88
N ASP A 418 1.42 7.47 -18.76
CA ASP A 418 1.39 7.08 -20.18
C ASP A 418 1.85 5.62 -20.35
N ALA A 419 0.93 4.74 -20.72
CA ALA A 419 1.17 3.31 -20.88
C ALA A 419 2.29 2.99 -21.89
N ALA A 420 2.56 3.88 -22.85
CA ALA A 420 3.64 3.71 -23.83
C ALA A 420 5.05 3.80 -23.20
N LYS A 421 5.18 4.40 -22.01
CA LYS A 421 6.46 4.51 -21.27
C LYS A 421 6.69 3.34 -20.30
N LEU A 422 5.66 2.54 -20.01
CA LEU A 422 5.75 1.40 -19.08
C LEU A 422 6.36 0.15 -19.75
N SER A 423 6.23 0.02 -21.07
CA SER A 423 6.85 -1.07 -21.84
C SER A 423 8.08 -0.57 -22.60
N GLY A 424 9.28 -0.84 -22.09
CA GLY A 424 10.50 -0.84 -22.89
C GLY A 424 11.66 -0.03 -22.33
N ALA A 425 12.51 -0.70 -21.55
CA ALA A 425 13.93 -0.41 -21.57
C ALA A 425 14.62 -1.62 -22.23
N LYS A 426 15.14 -1.39 -23.44
CA LYS A 426 15.88 -2.35 -24.25
C LYS A 426 16.99 -3.03 -23.43
N ILE A 427 17.07 -4.36 -23.55
CA ILE A 427 18.30 -5.11 -23.31
C ILE A 427 19.35 -4.52 -24.25
N THR A 428 20.23 -3.67 -23.73
CA THR A 428 21.40 -3.23 -24.49
C THR A 428 22.46 -4.32 -24.37
N GLY A 429 22.31 -5.34 -25.21
CA GLY A 429 23.46 -6.16 -25.62
C GLY A 429 24.41 -5.24 -26.38
N LYS A 430 25.54 -4.88 -25.76
CA LYS A 430 26.72 -4.43 -26.51
C LYS A 430 27.57 -5.66 -26.84
N LYS A 431 28.01 -5.67 -28.10
CA LYS A 431 28.83 -6.67 -28.78
C LYS A 431 30.03 -7.13 -27.98
#